data_AF-J9FTX3-F1
#
_entry.id   AF-J9FTX3-F1
#
_cell.length_a   1.000
_cell.length_b   1.000
_cell.length_c   1.000
_cell.angle_alpha   90.00
_cell.angle_beta   90.00
_cell.angle_gamma   90.00
#
_symmetry.space_group_name_H-M   'P 1'
#
loop_
_entity.id
_entity.type
_entity.pdbx_description
1 polymer ?
#
loop_
_entity_poly.entity_id
_entity_poly.type
_entity_poly.pdbx_seq_one_letter_code
_entity_poly.pdbx_strand_id
1 'polypeptide(L)'
;MLLKRNIVLAPDEVLVHCINLLPQKNERQSLSFSRLQEKTQAAIYTSEIKSYLYEPNVSVLKGGAYCMLCHQLPVEKLHPNSHLYTSHQYLSDFPGRKFYVIGYCNFNKKEIKKLLGGIEKANLTVRNFP
;
A
#
# COMPACT_ATOMS: atom_id res chain seq x y z
N MET A 1 -1.86 -9.36 36.87
CA MET A 1 -2.11 -9.52 35.43
C MET A 1 -3.09 -10.68 35.26
N LEU A 2 -4.33 -10.41 34.85
CA LEU A 2 -5.34 -11.44 34.66
C LEU A 2 -5.21 -12.00 33.23
N LEU A 3 -4.76 -13.25 33.11
CA LEU A 3 -4.68 -13.97 31.85
C LEU A 3 -5.90 -14.90 31.73
N LYS A 4 -6.84 -14.55 30.86
CA LYS A 4 -8.01 -15.38 30.55
C LYS A 4 -7.63 -16.36 29.44
N ARG A 5 -7.55 -17.66 29.76
CA ARG A 5 -7.43 -18.71 28.74
C ARG A 5 -8.77 -18.90 28.02
N ASN A 6 -8.72 -19.18 26.72
CA ASN A 6 -9.86 -19.56 25.85
C ASN A 6 -10.87 -18.45 25.52
N ILE A 7 -10.43 -17.32 24.99
CA ILE A 7 -11.32 -16.54 24.11
C ILE A 7 -11.28 -17.22 22.74
N VAL A 8 -12.33 -17.97 22.41
CA VAL A 8 -12.53 -18.50 21.05
C VAL A 8 -13.10 -17.35 20.23
N LEU A 9 -12.22 -16.60 19.55
CA LEU A 9 -12.65 -15.65 18.53
C LEU A 9 -13.04 -16.42 17.27
N ALA A 10 -14.04 -15.95 16.53
CA ALA A 10 -14.30 -16.50 15.21
C ALA A 10 -13.04 -16.29 14.34
N PRO A 11 -12.70 -17.20 13.40
CA PRO A 11 -11.49 -17.08 12.60
C PRO A 11 -11.32 -15.74 11.88
N ASP A 12 -12.43 -15.11 11.46
CA ASP A 12 -12.40 -13.82 10.77
C ASP A 12 -12.23 -12.61 11.72
N GLU A 13 -12.40 -12.80 13.03
CA GLU A 13 -12.25 -11.76 14.05
C GLU A 13 -10.84 -11.71 14.65
N VAL A 14 -10.01 -12.72 14.37
CA VAL A 14 -8.61 -12.75 14.81
C VAL A 14 -7.85 -11.58 14.19
N LEU A 15 -7.13 -10.84 15.03
CA LEU A 15 -6.30 -9.73 14.59
C LEU A 15 -5.06 -10.25 13.86
N VAL A 16 -4.86 -9.72 12.65
CA VAL A 16 -3.64 -9.87 11.86
C VAL A 16 -2.77 -8.64 12.10
N HIS A 17 -1.51 -8.86 12.47
CA HIS A 17 -0.54 -7.80 12.71
C HIS A 17 0.53 -7.79 11.62
N CYS A 18 0.53 -6.74 10.80
CA CYS A 18 1.53 -6.50 9.76
C CYS A 18 2.58 -5.55 10.33
N ILE A 19 3.78 -6.06 10.60
CA ILE A 19 4.89 -5.28 11.17
C ILE A 19 6.06 -5.29 10.19
N ASN A 20 6.54 -4.10 9.84
CA ASN A 20 7.78 -3.90 9.10
C ASN A 20 8.77 -3.15 9.98
N LEU A 21 9.88 -3.80 10.33
CA LEU A 21 10.94 -3.23 11.15
C LEU A 21 11.90 -2.45 10.25
N LEU A 22 12.29 -1.25 10.68
CA LEU A 22 13.24 -0.39 9.97
C LEU A 22 14.47 -0.16 10.88
N PRO A 23 15.40 -1.14 10.97
CA PRO A 23 16.50 -1.09 11.94
C PRO A 23 17.37 0.15 11.80
N GLN A 24 17.60 0.62 10.57
CA GLN A 24 18.44 1.78 10.30
C GLN A 24 17.86 3.08 10.85
N LYS A 25 16.54 3.13 11.08
CA LYS A 25 15.83 4.29 11.64
C LYS A 25 15.40 4.08 13.09
N ASN A 26 15.62 2.89 13.64
CA ASN A 26 15.05 2.47 14.92
C ASN A 26 13.52 2.68 15.00
N GLU A 27 12.84 2.46 13.88
CA GLU A 27 11.40 2.68 13.73
C GLU A 27 10.69 1.38 13.30
N ARG A 28 9.38 1.35 13.47
CA ARG A 28 8.53 0.29 12.91
C ARG A 28 7.30 0.89 12.21
N GLN A 29 6.91 0.27 11.12
CA GLN A 29 5.60 0.51 10.50
C GLN A 29 4.69 -0.64 10.92
N SER A 30 3.48 -0.32 11.37
CA SER A 30 2.52 -1.32 11.85
C SER A 30 1.14 -1.05 11.30
N LEU A 31 0.47 -2.12 10.88
CA LEU A 31 -0.94 -2.13 10.52
C LEU A 31 -1.59 -3.33 11.19
N SER A 32 -2.75 -3.14 11.82
CA SER A 32 -3.50 -4.23 12.45
C SER A 32 -4.97 -4.16 12.03
N PHE A 33 -5.53 -5.32 11.73
CA PHE A 33 -6.90 -5.46 11.23
C PHE A 33 -7.38 -6.90 11.42
N SER A 34 -8.68 -7.14 11.33
CA SER A 34 -9.23 -8.49 11.23
C SER A 34 -9.65 -8.80 9.79
N ARG A 35 -9.75 -10.09 9.46
CA ARG A 35 -10.22 -10.51 8.13
C ARG A 35 -11.66 -10.09 7.87
N LEU A 36 -12.48 -10.02 8.92
CA LEU A 36 -13.84 -9.47 8.84
C LEU A 36 -13.81 -8.01 8.38
N GLN A 37 -12.94 -7.17 8.94
CA GLN A 37 -12.81 -5.77 8.53
C GLN A 37 -12.38 -5.67 7.06
N GLU A 38 -11.37 -6.43 6.62
CA GLU A 38 -10.94 -6.40 5.22
C GLU A 38 -12.05 -6.81 4.24
N LYS A 39 -12.90 -7.78 4.61
CA LYS A 39 -14.03 -8.23 3.79
C LYS A 39 -15.18 -7.23 3.73
N THR A 40 -15.42 -6.48 4.81
CA THR A 40 -16.57 -5.57 4.92
C THR A 40 -16.26 -4.17 4.41
N GLN A 41 -14.98 -3.78 4.38
CA GLN A 41 -14.56 -2.49 3.84
C GLN A 41 -14.45 -2.53 2.31
N ALA A 42 -14.96 -1.48 1.66
CA ALA A 42 -14.74 -1.26 0.25
C ALA A 42 -13.53 -0.33 0.06
N ALA A 43 -12.57 -0.75 -0.76
CA ALA A 43 -11.51 0.15 -1.20
C ALA A 43 -12.11 1.25 -2.09
N ILE A 44 -11.67 2.49 -1.88
CA ILE A 44 -11.97 3.60 -2.78
C ILE A 44 -11.01 3.48 -3.96
N TYR A 45 -11.55 3.40 -5.18
CA TYR A 45 -10.77 3.25 -6.40
C TYR A 45 -10.71 4.56 -7.18
N THR A 46 -9.61 4.77 -7.90
CA THR A 46 -9.45 5.89 -8.82
C THR A 46 -8.69 5.46 -10.06
N SER A 47 -9.06 6.03 -11.21
CA SER A 47 -8.31 5.90 -12.46
C SER A 47 -7.20 6.95 -12.61
N GLU A 48 -7.16 7.95 -11.72
CA GLU A 48 -6.24 9.07 -11.81
C GLU A 48 -5.04 8.91 -10.86
N ILE A 49 -3.84 9.14 -11.39
CA ILE A 49 -2.63 9.22 -10.57
C ILE A 49 -2.56 10.63 -9.97
N LYS A 50 -2.47 10.72 -8.64
CA LYS A 50 -2.34 11.99 -7.91
C LYS A 50 -0.87 12.30 -7.61
N SER A 51 -0.63 13.36 -6.82
CA SER A 51 0.71 13.88 -6.52
C SER A 51 1.63 12.87 -5.83
N TYR A 52 1.08 11.95 -5.05
CA TYR A 52 1.83 10.92 -4.34
C TYR A 52 1.38 9.53 -4.72
N LEU A 53 2.35 8.61 -4.85
CA LEU A 53 2.15 7.19 -5.09
C LEU A 53 2.71 6.40 -3.91
N TYR A 54 1.97 5.38 -3.50
CA TYR A 54 2.30 4.55 -2.35
C TYR A 54 2.29 3.08 -2.73
N GLU A 55 3.26 2.36 -2.20
CA GLU A 55 3.35 0.92 -2.33
C GLU A 55 3.53 0.30 -0.94
N PRO A 56 2.60 -0.55 -0.48
CA PRO A 56 2.68 -1.17 0.83
C PRO A 56 3.94 -2.03 1.01
N ASN A 57 4.42 -2.12 2.24
CA ASN A 57 5.50 -3.05 2.57
C ASN A 57 5.02 -4.52 2.47
N VAL A 58 6.00 -5.45 2.47
CA VAL A 58 5.75 -6.89 2.31
C VAL A 58 4.85 -7.47 3.40
N SER A 59 4.93 -6.97 4.63
CA SER A 59 4.08 -7.46 5.73
C SER A 59 2.61 -7.17 5.47
N VAL A 60 2.30 -5.97 4.96
CA VAL A 60 0.94 -5.55 4.61
C VAL A 60 0.41 -6.34 3.41
N LEU A 61 1.24 -6.56 2.39
CA LEU A 61 0.87 -7.39 1.23
C LEU A 61 0.58 -8.83 1.62
N LYS A 62 1.42 -9.45 2.46
CA LYS A 62 1.21 -10.83 2.93
C LYS A 62 0.02 -10.95 3.88
N GLY A 63 -0.24 -9.92 4.68
CA GLY A 63 -1.44 -9.86 5.52
C GLY A 63 -2.73 -9.74 4.70
N GLY A 64 -2.65 -9.10 3.52
CA GLY A 64 -3.81 -8.91 2.64
C GLY A 64 -4.69 -7.73 3.06
N ALA A 65 -4.12 -6.69 3.67
CA ALA A 65 -4.86 -5.52 4.14
C ALA A 65 -5.07 -4.48 3.02
N TYR A 66 -5.77 -4.87 1.95
CA TYR A 66 -5.85 -4.06 0.74
C TYR A 66 -6.89 -2.95 0.83
N CYS A 67 -8.09 -3.28 1.28
CA CYS A 67 -9.18 -2.35 1.54
C CYS A 67 -8.92 -1.58 2.83
N MET A 68 -8.33 -2.23 3.83
CA MET A 68 -8.03 -1.60 5.12
C MET A 68 -7.10 -0.39 5.00
N LEU A 69 -6.16 -0.38 4.05
CA LEU A 69 -5.32 0.80 3.79
C LEU A 69 -6.14 2.01 3.35
N CYS A 70 -7.11 1.83 2.45
CA CYS A 70 -8.02 2.91 2.01
C CYS A 70 -8.97 3.35 3.13
N HIS A 71 -9.29 2.44 4.06
CA HIS A 71 -10.16 2.77 5.19
C HIS A 71 -9.43 3.58 6.27
N GLN A 72 -8.17 3.23 6.56
CA GLN A 72 -7.40 3.88 7.63
C GLN A 72 -6.65 5.13 7.19
N LEU A 73 -6.36 5.27 5.90
CA LEU A 73 -5.60 6.38 5.34
C LEU A 73 -6.40 7.02 4.21
N PRO A 74 -6.28 8.35 3.99
CA PRO A 74 -6.97 9.04 2.91
C PRO A 74 -6.26 8.79 1.56
N VAL A 75 -6.25 7.52 1.14
CA VAL A 75 -5.66 7.04 -0.11
C VAL A 75 -6.69 6.32 -0.96
N GLU A 76 -6.53 6.43 -2.26
CA GLU A 76 -7.34 5.70 -3.24
C GLU A 76 -6.47 4.64 -3.92
N LYS A 77 -7.04 3.49 -4.22
CA LYS A 77 -6.37 2.37 -4.86
C LYS A 77 -6.52 2.47 -6.38
N LEU A 78 -5.44 2.29 -7.12
CA LEU A 78 -5.46 2.43 -8.59
C LEU A 78 -6.18 1.26 -9.29
N HIS A 79 -6.07 0.05 -8.75
CA HIS A 79 -6.68 -1.14 -9.34
C HIS A 79 -6.74 -2.28 -8.32
N PRO A 80 -7.74 -3.19 -8.35
CA PRO A 80 -7.85 -4.31 -7.42
C PRO A 80 -6.57 -5.15 -7.27
N ASN A 81 -5.83 -5.37 -8.35
CA ASN A 81 -4.66 -6.26 -8.37
C ASN A 81 -3.30 -5.53 -8.37
N SER A 82 -3.28 -4.19 -8.55
CA SER A 82 -2.00 -3.47 -8.61
C SER A 82 -1.41 -3.21 -7.23
N HIS A 83 -2.25 -3.18 -6.18
CA HIS A 83 -1.84 -2.85 -4.81
C HIS A 83 -1.00 -1.56 -4.72
N LEU A 84 -1.35 -0.59 -5.57
CA LEU A 84 -0.78 0.75 -5.61
C LEU A 84 -1.86 1.75 -5.22
N TYR A 85 -1.46 2.74 -4.42
CA TYR A 85 -2.36 3.72 -3.84
C TYR A 85 -1.88 5.14 -4.14
N THR A 86 -2.77 6.11 -4.14
CA THR A 86 -2.45 7.50 -4.47
C THR A 86 -3.24 8.51 -3.64
N SER A 87 -2.66 9.70 -3.42
CA SER A 87 -3.31 10.82 -2.73
C SER A 87 -2.72 12.16 -3.18
N HIS A 88 -3.45 13.25 -2.95
CA HIS A 88 -2.93 14.61 -3.17
C HIS A 88 -1.98 15.06 -2.06
N GLN A 89 -2.25 14.65 -0.81
CA GLN A 89 -1.45 15.02 0.35
C GLN A 89 -0.44 13.93 0.70
N TYR A 90 0.76 14.33 1.12
CA TYR A 90 1.78 13.40 1.57
C TYR A 90 1.39 12.72 2.88
N LEU A 91 1.50 11.39 2.93
CA LEU A 91 1.23 10.60 4.13
C LEU A 91 2.53 10.02 4.68
N SER A 92 3.06 10.65 5.74
CA SER A 92 4.27 10.19 6.43
C SER A 92 4.12 8.77 6.98
N ASP A 93 2.92 8.42 7.42
CA ASP A 93 2.67 7.20 8.20
C ASP A 93 2.25 6.02 7.33
N PHE A 94 2.22 6.19 6.01
CA PHE A 94 1.91 5.09 5.09
C PHE A 94 2.89 3.92 5.30
N PRO A 95 2.40 2.69 5.54
CA PRO A 95 3.23 1.53 5.87
C PRO A 95 3.86 0.93 4.60
N GLY A 96 4.81 1.63 4.01
CA GLY A 96 5.47 1.22 2.79
C GLY A 96 6.37 2.27 2.18
N ARG A 97 6.61 2.14 0.87
CA ARG A 97 7.35 3.11 0.07
C ARG A 97 6.40 4.23 -0.37
N LYS A 98 6.96 5.44 -0.43
CA LYS A 98 6.24 6.69 -0.70
C LYS A 98 7.00 7.43 -1.79
N PHE A 99 6.31 7.87 -2.83
CA PHE A 99 6.90 8.51 -3.98
C PHE A 99 6.14 9.79 -4.33
N TYR A 100 6.86 10.82 -4.75
CA TYR A 100 6.28 11.97 -5.43
C TYR A 100 6.24 11.68 -6.93
N VAL A 101 5.10 11.88 -7.57
CA VAL A 101 4.91 11.60 -8.99
C VAL A 101 5.46 12.76 -9.80
N ILE A 102 6.57 12.52 -10.51
CA ILE A 102 7.17 13.49 -11.43
C ILE A 102 6.63 13.39 -12.87
N GLY A 103 5.86 12.34 -13.15
CA GLY A 103 5.16 12.15 -14.43
C GLY A 103 4.74 10.69 -14.62
N TYR A 104 3.82 10.48 -15.55
CA TYR A 104 3.32 9.16 -15.94
C TYR A 104 2.96 9.19 -17.43
N CYS A 105 2.96 8.02 -18.07
CA CYS A 105 2.60 7.88 -19.47
C CYS A 105 2.02 6.50 -19.74
N ASN A 106 1.46 6.30 -20.93
CA ASN A 106 1.05 4.98 -21.37
C ASN A 106 2.27 4.10 -21.65
N PHE A 107 2.06 2.78 -21.63
CA PHE A 107 3.11 1.83 -21.96
C PHE A 107 3.37 1.80 -23.47
N ASN A 108 4.16 2.75 -23.96
CA ASN A 108 4.74 2.66 -25.28
C ASN A 108 6.15 3.27 -25.31
N LYS A 109 6.99 2.73 -26.20
CA LYS A 109 8.42 3.07 -26.27
C LYS A 109 8.67 4.56 -26.50
N LYS A 110 7.81 5.25 -27.26
CA LYS A 110 7.98 6.67 -27.59
C LYS A 110 7.70 7.54 -26.37
N GLU A 111 6.59 7.31 -25.68
CA GLU A 111 6.20 8.04 -24.48
C GLU A 111 7.18 7.82 -23.33
N ILE A 112 7.60 6.57 -23.09
CA ILE A 112 8.58 6.26 -22.03
C ILE A 112 9.89 7.00 -22.29
N LYS A 113 10.41 6.97 -23.53
CA LYS A 113 11.69 7.64 -23.86
C LYS A 113 11.58 9.16 -23.69
N LYS A 114 10.42 9.74 -24.02
CA LYS A 114 10.13 11.16 -23.80
C LYS A 114 10.05 11.49 -22.31
N LEU A 115 9.34 10.68 -21.53
CA LEU A 115 9.14 10.88 -20.09
C LEU A 115 10.45 10.74 -19.31
N LEU A 116 11.29 9.77 -19.67
CA LEU A 116 12.58 9.57 -19.02
C LEU A 116 13.55 10.73 -19.28
N GLY A 117 13.41 11.46 -20.39
CA GLY A 117 14.01 12.78 -20.57
C GLY A 117 15.53 12.89 -20.33
N GLY A 118 16.29 11.80 -20.45
CA GLY A 118 17.73 11.75 -20.15
C GLY A 118 18.12 11.09 -18.82
N ILE A 119 17.16 10.53 -18.07
CA ILE A 119 17.45 9.65 -16.93
C ILE A 119 18.24 8.43 -17.40
N GLU A 120 19.50 8.33 -16.96
CA GLU A 120 20.40 7.23 -17.34
C GLU A 120 20.15 5.95 -16.54
N LYS A 121 19.69 6.08 -15.28
CA LYS A 121 19.47 4.97 -14.35
C LYS A 121 18.25 5.22 -13.48
N ALA A 122 17.44 4.19 -13.30
CA ALA A 122 16.29 4.18 -12.39
C ALA A 122 16.04 2.77 -11.86
N ASN A 123 15.42 2.68 -10.68
CA ASN A 123 14.92 1.40 -10.16
C ASN A 123 13.60 1.07 -10.85
N LEU A 124 13.48 -0.17 -11.34
CA LEU A 124 12.25 -0.67 -11.93
C LEU A 124 11.45 -1.47 -10.90
N THR A 125 10.15 -1.22 -10.80
CA THR A 125 9.21 -2.04 -10.02
C THR A 125 7.97 -2.28 -10.87
N VAL A 126 7.46 -3.52 -10.82
CA VAL A 126 6.33 -3.97 -11.63
C VAL A 126 5.19 -4.41 -10.71
N ARG A 127 3.98 -3.96 -11.00
CA ARG A 127 2.74 -4.32 -10.30
C ARG A 127 1.62 -4.49 -11.31
N ASN A 128 1.10 -5.72 -11.44
CA ASN A 128 0.00 -6.05 -12.34
C ASN A 128 0.19 -5.48 -13.76
N PHE A 129 1.27 -5.91 -14.42
CA PHE A 129 1.73 -5.34 -15.69
C PHE A 129 2.30 -6.45 -16.59
N PRO A 130 2.04 -6.43 -17.91
CA PRO A 130 2.48 -7.46 -18.87
C PRO A 130 3.97 -7.39 -19.23
#